data_AF-A0A8J6MQX9-F1
#
_entry.id   AF-A0A8J6MQX9-F1
#
_cell.length_a   1.000
_cell.length_b   1.000
_cell.length_c   1.000
_cell.angle_alpha   90.00
_cell.angle_beta   90.00
_cell.angle_gamma   90.00
#
_symmetry.space_group_name_H-M   'P 1'
#
loop_
_entity.id
_entity.type
_entity.pdbx_description
1 polymer ?
#
loop_
_entity_poly.entity_id
_entity_poly.type
_entity_poly.pdbx_seq_one_letter_code
_entity_poly.pdbx_strand_id
1 'polypeptide(L)'
;AIETIQMAVRTAKLTSDKSIEGNQVIDKAVSQMKSISMSVTGLAESVNGLGERSEEIGRIVGMIADIASQTNLLALNAAIEAARAGEHGRGFAVVAEEVRKLAEQSASSSSQITELVRLIQGETREVSATMKHSLTEVNEGLISIQSAGSGFYEINQSVGDVTTRIQEVAEQVQLMSAAVYKLSDTIVLMAHVAKENSEGTHTVSAATEEQLASMEEIASSSSALSDMAEELQLLTSKFKV
;
A
#
# COMPACT_ATOMS: atom_id res chain seq x y z
N ALA A 1 19.59 7.31 23.40
CA ALA A 1 20.03 7.42 21.99
C ALA A 1 20.13 6.04 21.33
N ILE A 2 21.01 5.14 21.81
CA ILE A 2 21.16 3.79 21.24
C ILE A 2 19.87 2.96 21.33
N GLU A 3 19.17 2.98 22.47
CA GLU A 3 17.88 2.29 22.62
C GLU A 3 16.81 2.82 21.64
N THR A 4 16.80 4.13 21.40
CA THR A 4 15.88 4.79 20.47
C THR A 4 16.15 4.35 19.03
N ILE A 5 17.42 4.26 18.63
CA ILE A 5 17.86 3.75 17.33
C ILE A 5 17.45 2.28 17.17
N GLN A 6 17.70 1.44 18.18
CA GLN A 6 17.32 0.03 18.15
C GLN A 6 15.80 -0.16 18.02
N MET A 7 15.01 0.64 18.73
CA MET A 7 13.56 0.64 18.56
C MET A 7 13.15 1.08 17.15
N ALA A 8 13.76 2.11 16.58
CA ALA A 8 13.47 2.57 15.23
C ALA A 8 13.78 1.49 14.18
N VAL A 9 14.92 0.80 14.29
CA VAL A 9 15.27 -0.34 13.41
C VAL A 9 14.24 -1.47 13.54
N ARG A 10 13.83 -1.80 14.77
CA ARG A 10 12.83 -2.85 15.01
C ARG A 10 11.48 -2.49 14.38
N THR A 11 11.02 -1.25 14.54
CA THR A 11 9.78 -0.76 13.94
C THR A 11 9.86 -0.78 12.41
N ALA A 12 10.97 -0.31 11.83
CA ALA A 12 11.18 -0.36 10.38
C ALA A 12 11.10 -1.81 9.86
N LYS A 13 11.77 -2.76 10.54
CA LYS A 13 11.68 -4.18 10.18
C LYS A 13 10.26 -4.72 10.23
N LEU A 14 9.52 -4.45 11.32
CA LEU A 14 8.13 -4.87 11.45
C LEU A 14 7.24 -4.29 10.35
N THR A 15 7.42 -3.02 9.98
CA THR A 15 6.68 -2.38 8.89
C THR A 15 7.04 -3.01 7.54
N SER A 16 8.31 -3.35 7.31
CA SER A 16 8.74 -4.07 6.09
C SER A 16 8.07 -5.44 6.00
N ASP A 17 8.12 -6.22 7.08
CA ASP A 17 7.49 -7.54 7.17
C ASP A 17 5.98 -7.45 6.88
N LYS A 18 5.30 -6.45 7.47
CA LYS A 18 3.86 -6.20 7.21
C LYS A 18 3.56 -5.77 5.78
N SER A 19 4.46 -5.03 5.14
CA SER A 19 4.31 -4.64 3.74
C SER A 19 4.50 -5.82 2.79
N ILE A 20 5.40 -6.76 3.13
CA ILE A 20 5.59 -8.02 2.40
C ILE A 20 4.37 -8.92 2.56
N GLU A 21 3.88 -9.10 3.79
CA GLU A 21 2.62 -9.82 4.05
C GLU A 21 1.44 -9.20 3.28
N GLY A 22 1.35 -7.87 3.25
CA GLY A 22 0.36 -7.13 2.47
C GLY A 22 0.42 -7.45 0.98
N ASN A 23 1.62 -7.44 0.37
CA ASN A 23 1.81 -7.84 -1.02
C ASN A 23 1.39 -9.29 -1.28
N GLN A 24 1.69 -10.22 -0.38
CA GLN A 24 1.26 -11.62 -0.54
C GLN A 24 -0.28 -11.75 -0.50
N VAL A 25 -0.97 -10.94 0.30
CA VAL A 25 -2.43 -10.88 0.31
C VAL A 25 -2.96 -10.32 -1.02
N ILE A 26 -2.32 -9.29 -1.56
CA ILE A 26 -2.66 -8.73 -2.88
C ILE A 26 -2.49 -9.79 -3.98
N ASP A 27 -1.39 -10.54 -4.01
CA ASP A 27 -1.17 -11.60 -5.00
C ASP A 27 -2.25 -12.69 -4.95
N LYS A 28 -2.66 -13.07 -3.74
CA LYS A 28 -3.79 -13.99 -3.53
C LYS A 28 -5.09 -13.39 -4.05
N ALA A 29 -5.36 -12.12 -3.75
CA ALA A 29 -6.56 -11.43 -4.22
C ALA A 29 -6.62 -11.33 -5.76
N VAL A 30 -5.50 -11.02 -6.42
CA VAL A 30 -5.38 -11.03 -7.88
C VAL A 30 -5.68 -12.41 -8.44
N SER A 31 -5.10 -13.46 -7.85
CA SER A 31 -5.34 -14.85 -8.28
C SER A 31 -6.81 -15.25 -8.12
N GLN A 32 -7.44 -14.84 -7.01
CA GLN A 32 -8.85 -15.09 -6.77
C GLN A 32 -9.75 -14.35 -7.78
N MET A 33 -9.45 -13.09 -8.08
CA MET A 33 -10.19 -12.31 -9.09
C MET A 33 -10.06 -12.90 -10.49
N LYS A 34 -8.89 -13.44 -10.86
CA LYS A 34 -8.72 -14.18 -12.12
C LYS A 34 -9.61 -15.43 -12.17
N SER A 35 -9.66 -16.20 -11.08
CA SER A 35 -10.56 -17.36 -11.00
C SER A 35 -12.03 -16.97 -11.11
N ILE A 36 -12.43 -15.85 -10.49
CA ILE A 36 -13.80 -15.31 -10.63
C ILE A 36 -14.08 -14.91 -12.08
N SER A 37 -13.16 -14.18 -12.73
CA SER A 37 -13.27 -13.79 -14.14
C SER A 37 -13.47 -15.01 -15.06
N MET A 38 -12.68 -16.07 -14.86
CA MET A 38 -12.83 -17.34 -15.59
C MET A 38 -14.20 -17.98 -15.34
N SER A 39 -14.67 -17.97 -14.10
CA SER A 39 -15.95 -18.56 -13.72
C SER A 39 -17.13 -17.81 -14.35
N VAL A 40 -17.10 -16.47 -14.32
CA VAL A 40 -18.09 -15.61 -14.98
C VAL A 40 -18.08 -15.81 -16.50
N THR A 41 -16.91 -15.97 -17.10
CA THR A 41 -16.77 -16.24 -18.53
C THR A 41 -17.40 -17.59 -18.91
N GLY A 42 -17.10 -18.66 -18.16
CA GLY A 42 -17.71 -19.98 -18.41
C GLY A 42 -19.23 -20.00 -18.17
N LEU A 43 -19.71 -19.22 -17.20
CA LEU A 43 -21.14 -19.01 -17.01
C LEU A 43 -21.78 -18.29 -18.20
N ALA A 44 -21.12 -17.26 -18.75
CA ALA A 44 -21.61 -16.54 -19.92
C ALA A 44 -21.71 -17.45 -21.16
N GLU A 45 -20.75 -18.34 -21.37
CA GLU A 45 -20.80 -19.36 -22.42
C GLU A 45 -21.98 -20.33 -22.23
N SER A 46 -22.18 -20.80 -20.99
CA SER A 46 -23.28 -21.72 -20.66
C SER A 46 -24.66 -21.07 -20.88
N VAL A 47 -24.81 -19.81 -20.49
CA VAL A 47 -26.05 -19.02 -20.70
C VAL A 47 -26.27 -18.75 -22.18
N ASN A 48 -25.22 -18.45 -22.95
CA ASN A 48 -25.34 -18.30 -24.40
C ASN A 48 -25.83 -19.61 -25.06
N GLY A 49 -25.25 -20.74 -24.66
CA GLY A 49 -25.70 -22.06 -25.13
C GLY A 49 -27.15 -22.39 -24.73
N LEU A 50 -27.62 -21.93 -23.56
CA LEU A 50 -29.03 -22.05 -23.18
C LEU A 50 -29.92 -21.22 -24.12
N GLY A 51 -29.51 -19.99 -24.45
CA GLY A 51 -30.21 -19.13 -25.40
C GLY A 51 -30.39 -19.76 -26.77
N GLU A 52 -29.32 -20.36 -27.31
CA GLU A 52 -29.34 -21.07 -28.60
C GLU A 52 -30.30 -22.28 -28.58
N ARG A 53 -30.27 -23.08 -27.50
CA ARG A 53 -31.18 -24.22 -27.31
C ARG A 53 -32.64 -23.78 -27.16
N SER A 54 -32.90 -22.69 -26.45
CA SER A 54 -34.24 -22.12 -26.35
C SER A 54 -34.75 -21.62 -27.70
N GLU A 55 -33.90 -21.04 -28.54
CA GLU A 55 -34.26 -20.68 -29.91
C GLU A 55 -34.60 -21.92 -30.76
N GLU A 56 -33.83 -23.00 -30.63
CA GLU A 56 -34.13 -24.27 -31.31
C GLU A 56 -35.47 -24.86 -30.87
N ILE A 57 -35.75 -24.88 -29.57
CA ILE A 57 -37.05 -25.32 -29.03
C ILE A 57 -38.17 -24.45 -29.59
N GLY A 58 -37.98 -23.12 -29.65
CA GLY A 58 -38.95 -22.20 -30.23
C GLY A 58 -39.31 -22.55 -31.69
N ARG A 59 -38.31 -22.91 -32.51
CA ARG A 59 -38.53 -23.36 -33.90
C ARG A 59 -39.32 -24.67 -33.97
N ILE A 60 -38.99 -25.64 -33.11
CA ILE A 60 -39.68 -26.94 -33.06
C ILE A 60 -41.15 -26.74 -32.66
N VAL A 61 -41.39 -25.93 -31.63
CA VAL A 61 -42.75 -25.66 -31.13
C VAL A 61 -43.58 -24.91 -32.18
N GLY A 62 -42.99 -23.98 -32.93
CA GLY A 62 -43.63 -23.35 -34.08
C GLY A 62 -44.06 -24.36 -35.14
N MET A 63 -43.18 -25.32 -35.49
CA MET A 63 -43.51 -26.39 -36.43
C MET A 63 -44.65 -27.29 -35.92
N ILE A 64 -44.70 -27.60 -34.62
CA ILE A 64 -45.80 -28.37 -34.01
C ILE A 64 -47.12 -27.60 -34.11
N ALA A 65 -47.10 -26.28 -33.86
CA ALA A 65 -48.29 -25.43 -34.01
C ALA A 65 -48.80 -25.42 -35.46
N ASP A 66 -47.89 -25.37 -36.45
CA ASP A 66 -48.24 -25.46 -37.87
C ASP A 66 -48.85 -26.83 -38.23
N ILE A 67 -48.26 -27.93 -37.74
CA ILE A 67 -48.78 -29.30 -37.93
C ILE A 67 -50.17 -29.43 -37.28
N ALA A 68 -50.36 -28.90 -36.07
CA ALA A 68 -51.64 -28.91 -35.38
C ALA A 68 -52.71 -28.13 -36.16
N SER A 69 -52.37 -26.95 -36.69
CA SER A 69 -53.25 -26.16 -37.56
C SER A 69 -53.64 -26.91 -38.83
N GLN A 70 -52.67 -27.55 -39.50
CA GLN A 70 -52.92 -28.35 -40.71
C GLN A 70 -53.77 -29.59 -40.40
N THR A 71 -53.51 -30.26 -39.27
CA THR A 71 -54.29 -31.42 -38.82
C THR A 71 -55.72 -31.02 -38.49
N ASN A 72 -55.92 -29.86 -37.87
CA ASN A 72 -57.25 -29.30 -37.60
C ASN A 72 -58.03 -29.05 -38.90
N LEU A 73 -57.38 -28.47 -39.91
CA LEU A 73 -57.98 -28.26 -41.24
C LEU A 73 -58.31 -29.58 -41.96
N LEU A 74 -57.43 -30.58 -41.88
CA LEU A 74 -57.66 -31.91 -42.44
C LEU A 74 -58.84 -32.61 -41.74
N ALA A 75 -58.90 -32.55 -40.42
CA ALA A 75 -59.97 -33.10 -39.62
C ALA A 75 -61.32 -32.43 -39.91
N LEU A 76 -61.33 -31.11 -40.09
CA LEU A 76 -62.52 -30.36 -40.50
C LEU A 76 -63.01 -30.81 -41.88
N ASN A 77 -62.12 -30.93 -42.86
CA ASN A 77 -62.48 -31.41 -44.20
C ASN A 77 -63.02 -32.85 -44.16
N ALA A 78 -62.43 -33.72 -43.33
CA ALA A 78 -62.92 -35.09 -43.12
C ALA A 78 -64.30 -35.12 -42.45
N ALA A 79 -64.56 -34.24 -41.47
CA ALA A 79 -65.87 -34.12 -40.83
C ALA A 79 -66.95 -33.65 -41.83
N ILE A 80 -66.62 -32.70 -42.71
CA ILE A 80 -67.50 -32.23 -43.78
C ILE A 80 -67.84 -33.37 -44.75
N GLU A 81 -66.84 -34.13 -45.22
CA GLU A 81 -67.07 -35.23 -46.17
C GLU A 81 -67.82 -36.40 -45.51
N ALA A 82 -67.56 -36.67 -44.22
CA ALA A 82 -68.31 -37.66 -43.45
C ALA A 82 -69.79 -37.26 -43.28
N ALA A 83 -70.09 -35.98 -43.06
CA ALA A 83 -71.46 -35.48 -43.03
C ALA A 83 -72.14 -35.61 -44.41
N ARG A 84 -71.38 -35.43 -45.50
CA ARG A 84 -71.85 -35.57 -46.88
C ARG A 84 -72.20 -37.02 -47.25
N ALA A 85 -71.53 -38.00 -46.68
CA ALA A 85 -71.80 -39.43 -46.86
C ALA A 85 -73.05 -39.94 -46.09
N GLY A 86 -73.71 -39.08 -45.30
CA GLY A 86 -74.94 -39.41 -44.56
C GLY A 86 -74.74 -40.52 -43.54
N GLU A 87 -75.67 -41.49 -43.48
CA GLU A 87 -75.64 -42.59 -42.50
C GLU A 87 -74.38 -43.47 -42.61
N HIS A 88 -73.78 -43.59 -43.80
CA HIS A 88 -72.55 -44.35 -44.01
C HIS A 88 -71.30 -43.66 -43.45
N GLY A 89 -71.37 -42.34 -43.19
CA GLY A 89 -70.26 -41.53 -42.68
C GLY A 89 -70.24 -41.30 -41.17
N ARG A 90 -71.27 -41.74 -40.42
CA ARG A 90 -71.40 -41.44 -38.97
C ARG A 90 -70.19 -41.88 -38.14
N GLY A 91 -69.62 -43.05 -38.40
CA GLY A 91 -68.41 -43.52 -37.70
C GLY A 91 -67.18 -42.66 -37.99
N PHE A 92 -67.01 -42.23 -39.24
CA PHE A 92 -65.92 -41.35 -39.66
C PHE A 92 -66.08 -39.92 -39.11
N ALA A 93 -67.31 -39.42 -38.99
CA ALA A 93 -67.59 -38.11 -38.41
C ALA A 93 -67.14 -38.00 -36.95
N VAL A 94 -67.35 -39.06 -36.15
CA VAL A 94 -66.91 -39.10 -34.74
C VAL A 94 -65.39 -39.08 -34.64
N VAL A 95 -64.69 -39.85 -35.49
CA VAL A 95 -63.23 -39.87 -35.52
C VAL A 95 -62.66 -38.51 -35.96
N ALA A 96 -63.25 -37.90 -36.98
CA ALA A 96 -62.84 -36.60 -37.47
C ALA A 96 -62.97 -35.51 -36.40
N GLU A 97 -64.06 -35.50 -35.62
CA GLU A 97 -64.24 -34.55 -34.51
C GLU A 97 -63.24 -34.78 -33.37
N GLU A 98 -62.91 -36.02 -33.03
CA GLU A 98 -61.90 -36.31 -32.00
C GLU A 98 -60.50 -35.88 -32.45
N VAL A 99 -60.14 -36.11 -33.72
CA VAL A 99 -58.87 -35.62 -34.29
C VAL A 99 -58.83 -34.09 -34.31
N ARG A 100 -59.95 -33.42 -34.64
CA ARG A 100 -60.07 -31.96 -34.61
C ARG A 100 -59.79 -31.42 -33.20
N LYS A 101 -60.40 -32.02 -32.18
CA LYS A 101 -60.21 -31.66 -30.79
C LYS A 101 -58.77 -31.87 -30.30
N LEU A 102 -58.13 -32.98 -30.68
CA LEU A 102 -56.72 -33.23 -30.38
C LEU A 102 -55.79 -32.19 -31.05
N ALA A 103 -56.10 -31.80 -32.29
CA ALA A 103 -55.37 -30.77 -33.01
C ALA A 103 -55.49 -29.39 -32.35
N GLU A 104 -56.70 -28.99 -31.92
CA GLU A 104 -56.92 -27.76 -31.15
C GLU A 104 -56.18 -27.78 -29.81
N GLN A 105 -56.19 -28.91 -29.10
CA GLN A 105 -55.42 -29.07 -27.86
C GLN A 105 -53.92 -28.96 -28.10
N SER A 106 -53.39 -29.58 -29.17
CA SER A 106 -51.98 -29.51 -29.53
C SER A 106 -51.54 -28.09 -29.90
N ALA A 107 -52.37 -27.34 -30.62
CA ALA A 107 -52.12 -25.93 -30.93
C ALA A 107 -52.10 -25.06 -29.66
N SER A 108 -53.05 -25.28 -28.74
CA SER A 108 -53.11 -24.58 -27.45
C SER A 108 -51.87 -24.84 -26.60
N SER A 109 -51.46 -26.11 -26.46
CA SER A 109 -50.23 -26.48 -25.74
C SER A 109 -48.97 -25.89 -26.39
N SER A 110 -48.90 -25.88 -27.72
CA SER A 110 -47.77 -25.28 -28.44
C SER A 110 -47.67 -23.77 -28.20
N SER A 111 -48.82 -23.07 -28.13
CA SER A 111 -48.86 -21.65 -27.77
C SER A 111 -48.36 -21.39 -26.35
N GLN A 112 -48.78 -22.21 -25.38
CA GLN A 112 -48.29 -22.12 -23.99
C GLN A 112 -46.78 -22.36 -23.89
N ILE A 113 -46.26 -23.36 -24.60
CA ILE A 113 -44.81 -23.62 -24.64
C ILE A 113 -44.07 -22.45 -25.30
N THR A 114 -44.63 -21.85 -26.36
CA THR A 114 -44.02 -20.68 -27.02
C THR A 114 -43.85 -19.51 -26.07
N GLU A 115 -44.84 -19.21 -25.23
CA GLU A 115 -44.70 -18.12 -24.24
C GLU A 115 -43.66 -18.46 -23.17
N LEU A 116 -43.59 -19.72 -22.71
CA LEU A 116 -42.54 -20.16 -21.78
C LEU A 116 -41.14 -20.02 -22.39
N VAL A 117 -40.97 -20.42 -23.65
CA VAL A 117 -39.69 -20.26 -24.37
C VAL A 117 -39.33 -18.78 -24.48
N ARG A 118 -40.30 -17.91 -24.78
CA ARG A 118 -40.08 -16.46 -24.87
C ARG A 118 -39.63 -15.85 -23.54
N LEU A 119 -40.24 -16.30 -22.43
CA LEU A 119 -39.84 -15.89 -21.08
C LEU A 119 -38.40 -16.34 -20.78
N ILE A 120 -38.07 -17.61 -21.02
CA ILE A 120 -36.72 -18.15 -20.81
C ILE A 120 -35.68 -17.38 -21.65
N GLN A 121 -35.98 -17.06 -22.90
CA GLN A 121 -35.11 -16.24 -23.74
C GLN A 121 -34.90 -14.84 -23.19
N GLY A 122 -35.96 -14.21 -22.64
CA GLY A 122 -35.89 -12.92 -21.97
C GLY A 122 -34.96 -12.96 -20.76
N GLU A 123 -35.18 -13.90 -19.85
CA GLU A 123 -34.36 -14.12 -18.65
C GLU A 123 -32.90 -14.42 -19.02
N THR A 124 -32.67 -15.23 -20.05
CA THR A 124 -31.31 -15.55 -20.55
C THR A 124 -30.58 -14.30 -21.02
N ARG A 125 -31.26 -13.38 -21.73
CA ARG A 125 -30.67 -12.10 -22.17
C ARG A 125 -30.32 -11.19 -21.00
N GLU A 126 -31.21 -11.12 -20.00
CA GLU A 126 -30.97 -10.33 -18.78
C GLU A 126 -29.76 -10.87 -18.01
N VAL A 127 -29.70 -12.18 -17.79
CA VAL A 127 -28.56 -12.85 -17.14
C VAL A 127 -27.26 -12.59 -17.92
N SER A 128 -27.28 -12.66 -19.25
CA SER A 128 -26.12 -12.35 -20.09
C SER A 128 -25.64 -10.90 -19.92
N ALA A 129 -26.56 -9.94 -19.83
CA ALA A 129 -26.22 -8.54 -19.59
C ALA A 129 -25.58 -8.34 -18.21
N THR A 130 -26.15 -8.96 -17.17
CA THR A 130 -25.60 -8.95 -15.82
C THR A 130 -24.20 -9.56 -15.77
N MET A 131 -23.96 -10.68 -16.45
CA MET A 131 -22.63 -11.30 -16.51
C MET A 131 -21.59 -10.39 -17.18
N LYS A 132 -21.95 -9.67 -18.25
CA LYS A 132 -21.06 -8.68 -18.88
C LYS A 132 -20.72 -7.55 -17.91
N HIS A 133 -21.71 -7.07 -17.16
CA HIS A 133 -21.48 -6.04 -16.15
C HIS A 133 -20.55 -6.55 -15.03
N SER A 134 -20.80 -7.75 -14.49
CA SER A 134 -19.94 -8.36 -13.49
C SER A 134 -18.50 -8.55 -13.97
N LEU A 135 -18.28 -8.86 -15.26
CA LEU A 135 -16.93 -8.95 -15.82
C LEU A 135 -16.21 -7.60 -15.81
N THR A 136 -16.93 -6.50 -16.09
CA THR A 136 -16.40 -5.14 -15.96
C THR A 136 -16.03 -4.82 -14.52
N GLU A 137 -16.91 -5.11 -13.55
CA GLU A 137 -16.63 -4.89 -12.12
C GLU A 137 -15.41 -5.67 -11.63
N VAL A 138 -15.25 -6.92 -12.08
CA VAL A 138 -14.06 -7.74 -11.76
C VAL A 138 -12.78 -7.10 -12.31
N ASN A 139 -12.82 -6.54 -13.53
CA ASN A 139 -11.68 -5.84 -14.12
C ASN A 139 -11.32 -4.55 -13.36
N GLU A 140 -12.32 -3.75 -12.97
CA GLU A 140 -12.10 -2.57 -12.14
C GLU A 140 -11.54 -2.94 -10.75
N GLY A 141 -12.03 -4.04 -10.17
CA GLY A 141 -11.50 -4.62 -8.95
C GLY A 141 -10.03 -5.04 -9.09
N LEU A 142 -9.65 -5.68 -10.20
CA LEU A 142 -8.25 -6.03 -10.50
C LEU A 142 -7.35 -4.80 -10.55
N ILE A 143 -7.77 -3.73 -11.21
CA ILE A 143 -7.00 -2.46 -11.28
C ILE A 143 -6.80 -1.89 -9.87
N SER A 144 -7.85 -1.86 -9.06
CA SER A 144 -7.80 -1.35 -7.69
C SER A 144 -6.86 -2.18 -6.80
N ILE A 145 -6.91 -3.50 -6.91
CA ILE A 145 -6.03 -4.42 -6.18
C ILE A 145 -4.56 -4.24 -6.60
N GLN A 146 -4.29 -4.09 -7.89
CA GLN A 146 -2.94 -3.84 -8.40
C GLN A 146 -2.37 -2.51 -7.89
N SER A 147 -3.20 -1.46 -7.85
CA SER A 147 -2.83 -0.16 -7.26
C SER A 147 -2.46 -0.29 -5.78
N ALA A 148 -3.25 -1.05 -5.01
CA ALA A 148 -2.93 -1.34 -3.61
C ALA A 148 -1.60 -2.13 -3.46
N GLY A 149 -1.31 -3.06 -4.37
CA GLY A 149 -0.02 -3.76 -4.44
C GLY A 149 1.16 -2.80 -4.66
N SER A 150 1.02 -1.86 -5.60
CA SER A 150 2.03 -0.81 -5.82
C SER A 150 2.27 0.01 -4.53
N GLY A 151 1.21 0.34 -3.81
CA GLY A 151 1.32 1.04 -2.53
C GLY A 151 2.17 0.28 -1.49
N PHE A 152 1.96 -1.04 -1.34
CA PHE A 152 2.79 -1.85 -0.44
C PHE A 152 4.25 -1.94 -0.89
N TYR A 153 4.50 -1.97 -2.19
CA TYR A 153 5.86 -1.93 -2.74
C TYR A 153 6.57 -0.61 -2.44
N GLU A 154 5.90 0.53 -2.61
CA GLU A 154 6.42 1.86 -2.27
C GLU A 154 6.68 2.02 -0.76
N ILE A 155 5.80 1.48 0.09
CA ILE A 155 6.02 1.45 1.54
C ILE A 155 7.29 0.65 1.85
N ASN A 156 7.49 -0.51 1.22
CA ASN A 156 8.69 -1.32 1.46
C ASN A 156 9.98 -0.57 1.09
N GLN A 157 10.01 0.09 -0.07
CA GLN A 157 11.14 0.95 -0.47
C GLN A 157 11.39 2.06 0.54
N SER A 158 10.34 2.79 0.92
CA SER A 158 10.43 3.90 1.89
C SER A 158 10.98 3.41 3.25
N VAL A 159 10.60 2.21 3.68
CA VAL A 159 11.12 1.59 4.91
C VAL A 159 12.60 1.22 4.76
N GLY A 160 13.04 0.78 3.58
CA GLY A 160 14.45 0.56 3.26
C GLY A 160 15.29 1.84 3.39
N ASP A 161 14.78 2.94 2.84
CA ASP A 161 15.43 4.26 2.94
C ASP A 161 15.51 4.74 4.39
N VAL A 162 14.43 4.61 5.15
CA VAL A 162 14.40 4.94 6.59
C VAL A 162 15.41 4.10 7.36
N THR A 163 15.52 2.80 7.06
CA THR A 163 16.49 1.91 7.71
C THR A 163 17.92 2.37 7.45
N THR A 164 18.23 2.76 6.21
CA THR A 164 19.55 3.28 5.82
C THR A 164 19.87 4.57 6.58
N ARG A 165 18.94 5.52 6.65
CA ARG A 165 19.12 6.77 7.40
C ARG A 165 19.28 6.55 8.90
N ILE A 166 18.59 5.57 9.47
CA ILE A 166 18.76 5.21 10.89
C ILE A 166 20.19 4.70 11.15
N GLN A 167 20.75 3.92 10.22
CA GLN A 167 22.12 3.44 10.32
C GLN A 167 23.14 4.59 10.27
N GLU A 168 22.96 5.55 9.36
CA GLU A 168 23.80 6.76 9.28
C GLU A 168 23.73 7.58 10.58
N VAL A 169 22.54 7.77 11.15
CA VAL A 169 22.37 8.46 12.43
C VAL A 169 23.06 7.70 13.57
N ALA A 170 23.02 6.36 13.56
CA ALA A 170 23.69 5.55 14.57
C ALA A 170 25.22 5.76 14.55
N GLU A 171 25.81 5.81 13.36
CA GLU A 171 27.25 6.09 13.18
C GLU A 171 27.61 7.49 13.67
N GLN A 172 26.81 8.51 13.33
CA GLN A 172 27.02 9.88 13.80
C GLN A 172 26.93 9.99 15.33
N VAL A 173 26.00 9.27 15.96
CA VAL A 173 25.88 9.24 17.42
C VAL A 173 27.12 8.60 18.06
N GLN A 174 27.68 7.54 17.48
CA GLN A 174 28.91 6.92 17.98
C GLN A 174 30.11 7.88 17.87
N LEU A 175 30.25 8.58 16.74
CA LEU A 175 31.30 9.60 16.56
C LEU A 175 31.16 10.73 17.57
N MET A 176 29.93 11.20 17.82
CA MET A 176 29.66 12.22 18.81
C MET A 176 30.01 11.77 20.23
N SER A 177 29.67 10.53 20.60
CA SER A 177 30.08 9.97 21.90
C SER A 177 31.60 9.96 22.07
N ALA A 178 32.36 9.55 21.04
CA ALA A 178 33.82 9.59 21.08
C ALA A 178 34.36 11.02 21.22
N ALA A 179 33.77 11.99 20.52
CA ALA A 179 34.14 13.40 20.64
C ALA A 179 33.88 13.95 22.05
N VAL A 180 32.77 13.56 22.70
CA VAL A 180 32.45 13.95 24.08
C VAL A 180 33.48 13.41 25.07
N TYR A 181 33.94 12.17 24.92
CA TYR A 181 35.01 11.63 25.77
C TYR A 181 36.32 12.42 25.62
N LYS A 182 36.73 12.70 24.37
CA LYS A 182 37.93 13.51 24.11
C LYS A 182 37.80 14.94 24.67
N LEU A 183 36.63 15.54 24.59
CA LEU A 183 36.36 16.85 25.17
C LEU A 183 36.49 16.83 26.70
N SER A 184 35.96 15.77 27.35
CA SER A 184 36.10 15.58 28.79
C SER A 184 37.58 15.50 29.21
N ASP A 185 38.40 14.73 28.49
CA ASP A 185 39.85 14.64 28.77
C ASP A 185 40.54 16.01 28.60
N THR A 186 40.16 16.75 27.57
CA THR A 186 40.71 18.10 27.31
C THR A 186 40.35 19.08 28.43
N ILE A 187 39.12 19.00 28.97
CA ILE A 187 38.69 19.82 30.11
C ILE A 187 39.51 19.51 31.37
N VAL A 188 39.80 18.23 31.63
CA VAL A 188 40.67 17.82 32.76
C VAL A 188 42.07 18.39 32.60
N LEU A 189 42.63 18.32 31.38
CA LEU A 189 43.96 18.86 31.09
C LEU A 189 44.00 20.38 31.22
N MET A 190 42.97 21.08 30.77
CA MET A 190 42.83 22.54 30.97
C MET A 190 42.77 22.92 32.45
N ALA A 191 42.05 22.15 33.26
CA ALA A 191 41.99 22.39 34.70
C ALA A 191 43.37 22.22 35.36
N HIS A 192 44.17 21.25 34.90
CA HIS A 192 45.54 21.07 35.38
C HIS A 192 46.45 22.24 35.00
N VAL A 193 46.44 22.67 33.73
CA VAL A 193 47.22 23.83 33.26
C VAL A 193 46.80 25.11 33.98
N ALA A 194 45.50 25.31 34.21
CA ALA A 194 45.01 26.46 34.98
C ALA A 194 45.54 26.47 36.42
N LYS A 195 45.64 25.29 37.04
CA LYS A 195 46.20 25.13 38.38
C LYS A 195 47.70 25.43 38.41
N GLU A 196 48.46 24.91 37.45
CA GLU A 196 49.89 25.17 37.31
C GLU A 196 50.17 26.67 37.07
N ASN A 197 49.40 27.32 36.19
CA ASN A 197 49.51 28.77 35.96
C ASN A 197 49.21 29.58 37.22
N SER A 198 48.22 29.18 38.02
CA SER A 198 47.92 29.84 39.30
C SER A 198 49.08 29.71 40.28
N GLU A 199 49.71 28.54 40.36
CA GLU A 199 50.89 28.31 41.20
C GLU A 199 52.10 29.10 40.72
N GLY A 200 52.37 29.11 39.42
CA GLY A 200 53.42 29.93 38.81
C GLY A 200 53.22 31.42 39.05
N THR A 201 51.96 31.90 39.00
CA THR A 201 51.64 33.31 39.32
C THR A 201 51.97 33.64 40.77
N HIS A 202 51.69 32.74 41.72
CA HIS A 202 52.09 32.92 43.12
C HIS A 202 53.61 32.99 43.28
N THR A 203 54.37 32.13 42.60
CA THR A 203 55.83 32.17 42.62
C THR A 203 56.38 33.48 42.05
N VAL A 204 55.82 33.96 40.94
CA VAL A 204 56.21 35.25 40.34
C VAL A 204 55.90 36.42 41.28
N SER A 205 54.74 36.42 41.93
CA SER A 205 54.40 37.45 42.93
C SER A 205 55.40 37.46 44.09
N ALA A 206 55.75 36.30 44.65
CA ALA A 206 56.74 36.19 45.72
C ALA A 206 58.12 36.71 45.28
N ALA A 207 58.59 36.31 44.09
CA ALA A 207 59.86 36.81 43.55
C ALA A 207 59.83 38.33 43.31
N THR A 208 58.68 38.88 42.91
CA THR A 208 58.51 40.33 42.73
C THR A 208 58.60 41.07 44.06
N GLU A 209 58.05 40.51 45.15
CA GLU A 209 58.17 41.07 46.50
C GLU A 209 59.63 41.05 47.01
N GLU A 210 60.35 39.94 46.82
CA GLU A 210 61.78 39.86 47.15
C GLU A 210 62.63 40.85 46.34
N GLN A 211 62.31 41.00 45.04
CA GLN A 211 62.98 41.96 44.18
C GLN A 211 62.73 43.41 44.62
N LEU A 212 61.50 43.74 45.05
CA LEU A 212 61.17 45.06 45.60
C LEU A 212 62.00 45.35 46.85
N ALA A 213 62.07 44.40 47.80
CA ALA A 213 62.88 44.54 49.01
C ALA A 213 64.38 44.76 48.69
N SER A 214 64.92 44.00 47.74
CA SER A 214 66.31 44.15 47.28
C SER A 214 66.55 45.53 46.65
N MET A 215 65.59 46.05 45.89
CA MET A 215 65.67 47.39 45.30
C MET A 215 65.63 48.50 46.35
N GLU A 216 64.86 48.34 47.42
CA GLU A 216 64.86 49.25 48.57
C GLU A 216 66.22 49.27 49.28
N GLU A 217 66.85 48.11 49.45
CA GLU A 217 68.19 48.00 50.05
C GLU A 217 69.28 48.63 49.16
N ILE A 218 69.20 48.42 47.84
CA ILE A 218 70.09 49.06 46.87
C ILE A 218 69.92 50.59 46.90
N ALA A 219 68.67 51.09 46.95
CA ALA A 219 68.39 52.51 47.02
C ALA A 219 68.96 53.13 48.30
N SER A 220 68.75 52.47 49.45
CA SER A 220 69.33 52.85 50.74
C SER A 220 70.86 52.89 50.70
N SER A 221 71.50 51.84 50.18
CA SER A 221 72.96 51.75 50.04
C SER A 221 73.51 52.81 49.09
N SER A 222 72.80 53.11 48.00
CA SER A 222 73.18 54.16 47.04
C SER A 222 73.09 55.56 47.68
N SER A 223 72.08 55.80 48.53
CA SER A 223 71.98 57.03 49.33
C SER A 223 73.16 57.15 50.29
N ALA A 224 73.47 56.09 51.05
CA ALA A 224 74.60 56.09 51.98
C ALA A 224 75.96 56.30 51.26
N LEU A 225 76.16 55.70 50.09
CA LEU A 225 77.33 55.96 49.25
C LEU A 225 77.41 57.41 48.78
N SER A 226 76.27 58.00 48.40
CA SER A 226 76.19 59.42 48.03
C SER A 226 76.58 60.33 49.20
N ASP A 227 76.04 60.06 50.39
CA ASP A 227 76.35 60.82 51.61
C ASP A 227 77.86 60.74 51.95
N MET A 228 78.45 59.54 51.87
CA MET A 228 79.90 59.37 52.07
C MET A 228 80.73 60.08 51.00
N ALA A 229 80.28 60.07 49.73
CA ALA A 229 80.96 60.78 48.65
C ALA A 229 80.96 62.30 48.88
N GLU A 230 79.84 62.87 49.33
CA GLU A 230 79.75 64.27 49.75
C GLU A 230 80.69 64.58 50.93
N GLU A 231 80.73 63.70 51.94
CA GLU A 231 81.62 63.86 53.09
C GLU A 231 83.10 63.82 52.68
N LEU A 232 83.50 62.88 51.82
CA LEU A 232 84.85 62.82 51.25
C LEU A 232 85.17 64.05 50.41
N GLN A 233 84.22 64.56 49.62
CA GLN A 233 84.39 65.79 48.85
C GLN A 233 84.60 67.01 49.77
N LEU A 234 83.85 67.10 50.87
CA LEU A 234 84.04 68.12 51.89
C LEU A 234 85.43 68.01 52.55
N LEU A 235 85.84 66.80 52.95
CA LEU A 235 87.15 66.56 53.56
C LEU A 235 88.30 66.91 52.62
N THR A 236 88.23 66.51 51.35
CA THR A 236 89.25 66.84 50.35
C THR A 236 89.28 68.33 50.00
N SER A 237 88.14 69.03 50.03
CA SER A 237 88.09 70.48 49.83
C SER A 237 88.90 71.26 50.87
N LYS A 238 89.02 70.74 52.11
CA LYS A 238 89.85 71.33 53.18
C LYS A 238 91.36 71.24 52.90
N PHE A 239 91.78 70.35 52.01
CA PHE A 239 93.17 70.17 51.60
C PHE A 239 93.49 70.80 50.23
N LYS A 240 92.50 71.43 49.59
CA LYS A 240 92.67 72.19 48.36
C LYS A 240 93.17 73.60 48.74
N VAL A 241 94.50 73.77 48.69
CA VAL A 241 95.20 75.06 48.83
C VAL A 241 94.93 75.95 47.62
#